data_AF-A0A2V5NF67-F1
#
_entry.id   AF-A0A2V5NF67-F1
#
_cell.length_a   1.000
_cell.length_b   1.000
_cell.length_c   1.000
_cell.angle_alpha   90.00
_cell.angle_beta   90.00
_cell.angle_gamma   90.00
#
_symmetry.space_group_name_H-M   'P 1'
#
loop_
_entity.id
_entity.type
_entity.pdbx_description
1 polymer ?
#
loop_
_entity_poly.entity_id
_entity_poly.type
_entity_poly.pdbx_seq_one_letter_code
_entity_poly.pdbx_strand_id
1 'polypeptide(L)'
;GKAVALYQQLQANGAQNLRLVIGKRTPTSRVTHTWVEWTNLSTTYVLDPTINQSACSLAEIPTNSYIGYYAYTSTRKYCVANPGGFLAAL
;
A
#
# COMPACT_ATOMS: atom_id res chain seq x y z
N GLY A 1 -4.13 -11.68 -5.35
CA GLY A 1 -4.59 -12.70 -4.37
C GLY A 1 -4.28 -12.29 -2.95
N LYS A 2 -3.07 -12.55 -2.46
CA LYS A 2 -2.69 -12.39 -1.05
C LYS A 2 -2.93 -10.98 -0.46
N ALA A 3 -2.54 -9.91 -1.15
CA ALA A 3 -2.78 -8.55 -0.67
C ALA A 3 -4.27 -8.18 -0.56
N VAL A 4 -5.11 -8.70 -1.46
CA VAL A 4 -6.57 -8.50 -1.42
C VAL A 4 -7.16 -9.22 -0.21
N ALA A 5 -6.76 -10.47 0.02
CA ALA A 5 -7.20 -11.23 1.19
C ALA A 5 -6.77 -10.55 2.50
N LEU A 6 -5.54 -10.04 2.57
CA LEU A 6 -5.06 -9.27 3.71
C LEU A 6 -5.89 -8.00 3.93
N TYR A 7 -6.17 -7.24 2.86
CA TYR A 7 -7.00 -6.04 2.93
C TYR A 7 -8.38 -6.33 3.50
N GLN A 8 -9.05 -7.36 2.97
CA GLN A 8 -10.37 -7.79 3.42
C GLN A 8 -10.35 -8.27 4.87
N GLN A 9 -9.32 -9.04 5.26
CA GLN A 9 -9.17 -9.52 6.63
C GLN A 9 -8.97 -8.36 7.60
N LEU A 10 -8.13 -7.38 7.27
CA LEU A 10 -7.92 -6.20 8.11
C LEU A 10 -9.21 -5.39 8.25
N GLN A 11 -9.95 -5.19 7.16
CA GLN A 11 -11.26 -4.52 7.21
C GLN A 11 -12.27 -5.28 8.09
N ALA A 12 -12.37 -6.60 7.95
CA ALA A 12 -13.25 -7.44 8.75
C ALA A 12 -12.92 -7.40 10.25
N ASN A 13 -11.64 -7.16 10.59
CA ASN A 13 -11.18 -6.97 11.97
C ASN A 13 -11.24 -5.52 12.45
N GLY A 14 -11.90 -4.62 11.69
CA GLY A 14 -12.13 -3.24 12.11
C GLY A 14 -10.96 -2.28 11.89
N ALA A 15 -9.90 -2.70 11.19
CA ALA A 15 -8.80 -1.80 10.87
C ALA A 15 -9.27 -0.69 9.91
N GLN A 16 -8.95 0.55 10.28
CA GLN A 16 -9.27 1.76 9.52
C GLN A 16 -8.04 2.27 8.76
N ASN A 17 -8.22 3.26 7.90
CA ASN A 17 -7.14 3.90 7.14
C ASN A 17 -6.31 2.92 6.29
N LEU A 18 -7.00 1.95 5.68
CA LEU A 18 -6.41 0.97 4.78
C LEU A 18 -6.55 1.40 3.32
N ARG A 19 -5.48 1.20 2.55
CA ARG A 19 -5.47 1.34 1.09
C ARG A 19 -4.93 0.04 0.47
N LEU A 20 -5.68 -0.54 -0.46
CA LEU A 20 -5.12 -1.57 -1.34
C LEU A 20 -4.47 -0.86 -2.52
N VAL A 21 -3.18 -1.09 -2.76
CA VAL A 21 -2.40 -0.36 -3.76
C VAL A 21 -1.94 -1.30 -4.87
N ILE A 22 -2.09 -0.86 -6.11
CA ILE A 22 -1.52 -1.48 -7.31
C ILE A 22 -0.46 -0.55 -7.85
N GLY A 23 0.74 -1.08 -8.10
CA GLY A 23 1.88 -0.29 -8.54
C GLY A 23 3.04 -1.16 -9.00
N LYS A 24 4.27 -0.73 -8.75
CA LYS A 24 5.49 -1.51 -8.99
C LYS A 24 6.38 -1.56 -7.75
N ARG A 25 7.08 -2.68 -7.55
CA ARG A 25 8.03 -2.79 -6.44
C ARG A 25 9.22 -1.84 -6.60
N THR A 26 9.75 -1.71 -7.82
CA THR A 26 10.86 -0.81 -8.18
C THR A 26 10.62 -0.23 -9.59
N PRO A 27 11.30 0.85 -10.01
CA PRO A 27 11.13 1.42 -11.35
C PRO A 27 11.40 0.41 -12.47
N THR A 28 12.38 -0.47 -12.25
CA THR A 28 12.81 -1.50 -13.21
C THR A 28 11.94 -2.76 -13.21
N SER A 29 10.98 -2.86 -12.29
CA SER A 29 10.06 -3.99 -12.23
C SER A 29 9.24 -4.09 -13.53
N ARG A 30 9.25 -5.27 -14.15
CA ARG A 30 8.53 -5.54 -15.41
C ARG A 30 7.03 -5.83 -15.19
N VAL A 31 6.66 -6.21 -13.97
CA VAL A 31 5.30 -6.59 -13.60
C VAL A 31 4.74 -5.64 -12.55
N THR A 32 3.42 -5.47 -12.57
CA THR A 32 2.69 -4.77 -11.51
C THR A 32 2.68 -5.61 -10.24
N HIS A 33 2.66 -4.93 -9.11
CA HIS A 33 2.61 -5.52 -7.78
C HIS A 33 1.46 -4.95 -6.97
N THR A 34 1.01 -5.68 -5.95
CA THR A 34 -0.10 -5.26 -5.08
C THR A 34 0.26 -5.46 -3.62
N TRP A 35 0.06 -4.42 -2.81
CA TRP A 35 0.28 -4.41 -1.36
C TRP A 35 -0.84 -3.65 -0.64
N VAL A 36 -0.83 -3.69 0.69
CA VAL A 36 -1.71 -2.85 1.52
C VAL A 36 -0.88 -1.76 2.18
N GLU A 37 -1.38 -0.54 2.17
CA GLU A 37 -0.91 0.54 3.03
C GLU A 37 -1.88 0.70 4.19
N TRP A 38 -1.33 0.82 5.40
CA TRP A 38 -2.10 1.05 6.61
C TRP A 38 -1.51 2.19 7.40
N THR A 39 -2.31 3.22 7.67
CA THR A 39 -1.90 4.37 8.48
C THR A 39 -2.43 4.26 9.90
N ASN A 40 -1.52 4.17 10.88
CA ASN A 40 -1.84 4.13 12.30
C ASN A 40 -1.06 5.22 13.05
N LEU A 41 -1.73 6.02 13.88
CA LEU A 41 -1.12 7.07 14.74
C LEU A 41 -0.05 7.93 14.02
N SER A 42 -0.28 8.26 12.75
CA SER A 42 0.60 9.05 11.85
C SER A 42 1.73 8.29 11.16
N THR A 43 1.92 7.00 11.41
CA THR A 43 2.86 6.16 10.65
C THR A 43 2.12 5.35 9.60
N THR A 44 2.61 5.39 8.36
CA THR A 44 2.11 4.54 7.29
C THR A 44 3.01 3.33 7.14
N TYR A 45 2.40 2.15 7.12
CA TYR A 45 3.10 0.88 6.94
C TYR A 45 2.76 0.27 5.59
N VAL A 46 3.76 -0.29 4.93
CA VAL A 46 3.59 -1.18 3.78
C VAL A 46 3.49 -2.62 4.27
N LEU A 47 2.35 -3.23 3.98
CA LEU A 47 2.05 -4.62 4.27
C LEU A 47 2.07 -5.40 2.95
N ASP A 48 3.19 -6.04 2.67
CA ASP A 48 3.38 -6.89 1.50
C ASP A 48 3.50 -8.37 1.92
N PRO A 49 2.39 -9.14 1.87
CA PRO A 49 2.38 -10.54 2.31
C PRO A 49 3.09 -11.50 1.34
N THR A 50 3.70 -10.98 0.26
CA THR A 50 4.42 -11.77 -0.73
C THR A 50 5.94 -11.62 -0.62
N ILE A 51 6.40 -10.56 0.03
CA ILE A 51 7.80 -10.14 0.04
C ILE A 51 8.31 -9.87 1.45
N ASN A 52 7.55 -9.10 2.24
CA ASN A 52 8.01 -8.67 3.56
C ASN A 52 7.66 -9.75 4.59
N GLN A 53 8.55 -9.98 5.56
CA GLN A 53 8.28 -10.86 6.71
C GLN A 53 7.49 -10.14 7.81
N SER A 54 7.44 -8.82 7.78
CA SER A 54 6.77 -7.96 8.75
C SER A 54 6.21 -6.69 8.10
N ALA A 55 5.44 -5.91 8.85
CA ALA A 55 5.06 -4.57 8.43
C ALA A 55 6.31 -3.68 8.34
N CYS A 56 6.50 -2.98 7.23
CA CYS A 56 7.62 -2.04 7.06
C CYS A 56 7.09 -0.62 7.18
N SER A 57 7.73 0.19 8.03
CA SER A 57 7.39 1.62 8.06
C SER A 57 7.79 2.23 6.72
N LEU A 58 6.92 3.07 6.17
CA LEU A 58 7.22 3.76 4.94
C LEU A 58 8.48 4.64 5.04
N ALA A 59 8.79 5.13 6.23
CA ALA A 59 10.01 5.90 6.49
C ALA A 59 11.31 5.07 6.35
N GLU A 60 11.21 3.75 6.45
CA GLU A 60 12.34 2.80 6.34
C GLU A 60 12.49 2.27 4.91
N ILE A 61 11.53 2.55 4.04
CA ILE A 61 11.48 2.06 2.66
C ILE A 61 12.22 3.04 1.75
N PRO A 62 13.16 2.57 0.91
CA PRO A 62 13.86 3.44 -0.04
C PRO A 62 12.87 4.14 -0.98
N THR A 63 13.10 5.41 -1.28
CA THR A 63 12.19 6.28 -2.07
C THR A 63 11.81 5.71 -3.44
N ASN A 64 12.64 4.85 -4.02
CA ASN A 64 12.38 4.17 -5.29
C ASN A 64 11.78 2.76 -5.12
N SER A 65 11.06 2.52 -4.03
CA SER A 65 10.39 1.25 -3.75
C SER A 65 8.89 1.45 -3.54
N TYR A 66 8.08 0.47 -3.92
CA TYR A 66 6.62 0.49 -3.75
C TYR A 66 5.97 1.72 -4.41
N ILE A 67 6.19 1.86 -5.71
CA ILE A 67 5.72 2.95 -6.56
C ILE A 67 4.25 2.74 -6.89
N GLY A 68 3.35 3.45 -6.21
CA GLY A 68 1.90 3.32 -6.40
C GLY A 68 1.40 3.93 -7.71
N TYR A 69 0.47 3.25 -8.38
CA TYR A 69 -0.27 3.78 -9.55
C TYR A 69 -1.74 4.02 -9.23
N TYR A 70 -2.36 3.04 -8.56
CA TYR A 70 -3.75 3.11 -8.13
C TYR A 70 -3.86 2.70 -6.67
N ALA A 71 -4.69 3.41 -5.92
CA ALA A 71 -5.06 3.04 -4.56
C ALA A 71 -6.58 2.87 -4.46
N TYR A 72 -7.01 1.90 -3.68
CA TYR A 72 -8.40 1.62 -3.39
C TYR A 72 -8.64 1.74 -1.90
N THR A 73 -9.56 2.60 -1.50
CA THR A 73 -10.20 2.55 -0.18
C THR A 73 -11.60 1.99 -0.39
N SER A 74 -12.15 1.25 0.57
CA SER A 74 -13.48 0.60 0.56
C SER A 74 -14.33 0.78 -0.71
N THR A 75 -14.82 2.00 -0.99
CA THR A 75 -15.70 2.32 -2.14
C THR A 75 -15.08 3.25 -3.20
N ARG A 76 -13.83 3.68 -3.06
CA ARG A 76 -13.19 4.71 -3.90
C ARG A 76 -11.87 4.26 -4.49
N LYS A 77 -11.67 4.59 -5.77
CA LYS A 77 -10.42 4.42 -6.51
C LYS A 77 -9.73 5.78 -6.67
N TYR A 78 -8.42 5.82 -6.47
CA TYR A 78 -7.58 6.99 -6.63
C TYR A 78 -6.43 6.70 -7.58
N CYS A 79 -6.12 7.65 -8.46
CA CYS A 79 -4.85 7.66 -9.18
C CYS A 79 -3.80 8.33 -8.30
N VAL A 80 -2.64 7.70 -8.15
CA VAL A 80 -1.56 8.27 -7.34
C VAL A 80 -0.89 9.38 -8.16
N ALA A 81 -1.12 10.64 -7.77
CA ALA A 81 -0.70 11.83 -8.53
C ALA A 81 0.82 11.99 -8.65
N ASN A 82 1.57 11.37 -7.73
CA ASN A 82 3.02 11.35 -7.77
C ASN A 82 3.49 9.92 -7.44
N PRO A 83 4.13 9.18 -8.36
CA PRO A 83 4.47 7.77 -8.12
C PRO A 83 5.40 7.53 -6.91
N GLY A 84 6.03 8.58 -6.37
CA GLY A 84 6.77 8.58 -5.10
C GLY A 84 6.20 9.51 -4.01
N GLY A 85 5.01 10.09 -4.22
CA GLY A 85 4.34 10.99 -3.29
C GLY A 85 2.98 10.47 -2.88
N PHE A 86 2.80 10.25 -1.58
CA PHE A 86 1.55 9.75 -1.02
C PHE A 86 0.49 10.83 -1.02
N LEU A 87 -0.74 10.43 -1.34
CA LEU A 87 -1.92 11.26 -1.11
C LEU A 87 -2.03 11.49 0.39
N ALA A 88 -1.85 12.75 0.81
CA ALA A 88 -2.18 13.22 2.15
C ALA A 88 -3.56 12.68 2.54
N ALA A 89 -3.66 12.13 3.75
CA ALA A 89 -4.94 11.76 4.31
C ALA A 89 -5.84 13.01 4.31
N LEU A 90 -7.01 12.91 3.66
CA LEU A 90 -8.13 13.82 3.89
C LEU A 90 -8.91 13.31 5.10
#